data_AF-A0A7G8E7Y1-F1
#
_entry.id   AF-A0A7G8E7Y1-F1
#
_cell.length_a   1.000
_cell.length_b   1.000
_cell.length_c   1.000
_cell.angle_alpha   90.00
_cell.angle_beta   90.00
_cell.angle_gamma   90.00
#
_symmetry.space_group_name_H-M   'P 1'
#
loop_
_entity.id
_entity.type
_entity.pdbx_description
1 polymer ?
#
loop_
_entity_poly.entity_id
_entity_poly.type
_entity_poly.pdbx_seq_one_letter_code
_entity_poly.pdbx_strand_id
1 'polypeptide(L)'
;MQLIQLEREDWNFFCPSTGQPVFNDTGEPNASTVRGFWCHEVPDEPELLCTELQAQWAAHLAIQDAADEAVDVVAFLNSVDHPGWVAFEITTCGFACGPVSTTTWTVLDLS
;
A
#
# COMPACT_ATOMS: atom_id res chain seq x y z
N MET A 1 5.94 9.63 -6.59
CA MET A 1 4.56 9.13 -6.76
C MET A 1 3.72 9.92 -5.78
N GLN A 2 2.46 10.24 -6.08
CA GLN A 2 1.63 10.92 -5.08
C GLN A 2 1.16 9.91 -4.02
N LEU A 3 1.29 10.26 -2.74
CA LEU A 3 0.69 9.52 -1.62
C LEU A 3 -0.56 10.25 -1.13
N ILE A 4 -1.66 9.53 -0.98
CA ILE A 4 -2.94 10.04 -0.47
C ILE A 4 -3.30 9.24 0.79
N GLN A 5 -3.57 9.95 1.88
CA GLN A 5 -3.99 9.34 3.13
C GLN A 5 -5.52 9.33 3.23
N LEU A 6 -6.08 8.19 3.64
CA LEU A 6 -7.52 7.97 3.79
C LEU A 6 -7.80 7.24 5.10
N GLU A 7 -8.80 7.72 5.85
CA GLU A 7 -9.39 7.02 6.98
C GLU A 7 -10.76 6.47 6.58
N ARG A 8 -11.04 5.20 6.88
CA ARG A 8 -12.28 4.52 6.48
C ARG A 8 -12.80 3.57 7.56
N GLU A 9 -14.10 3.31 7.53
CA GLU A 9 -14.76 2.30 8.37
C GLU A 9 -14.93 0.95 7.63
N ASP A 10 -14.65 0.91 6.33
CA ASP A 10 -14.86 -0.25 5.46
C ASP A 10 -13.79 -0.41 4.37
N TRP A 11 -13.78 -1.59 3.75
CA TRP A 11 -12.95 -1.93 2.59
C TRP A 11 -13.61 -1.58 1.24
N ASN A 12 -14.67 -0.76 1.23
CA ASN A 12 -15.39 -0.37 0.01
C ASN A 12 -14.61 0.68 -0.80
N PHE A 13 -13.37 0.39 -1.15
CA PHE A 13 -12.48 1.26 -1.90
C PHE A 13 -12.51 0.87 -3.38
N PHE A 14 -12.82 1.85 -4.23
CA PHE A 14 -12.95 1.68 -5.68
C PHE A 14 -11.87 2.46 -6.40
N CYS A 15 -11.30 1.87 -7.44
CA CYS A 15 -10.28 2.49 -8.27
C CYS A 15 -10.88 3.74 -8.95
N PRO A 16 -10.31 4.94 -8.74
CA PRO A 16 -10.89 6.18 -9.29
C PRO A 16 -10.98 6.22 -10.81
N SER A 17 -10.08 5.53 -11.53
CA SER A 17 -10.05 5.51 -13.00
C SER A 17 -10.99 4.48 -13.61
N THR A 18 -11.18 3.32 -12.97
CA THR A 18 -11.97 2.20 -13.54
C THR A 18 -13.33 1.99 -12.89
N GLY A 19 -13.55 2.53 -11.69
CA GLY A 19 -14.74 2.29 -10.89
C GLY A 19 -14.86 0.86 -10.33
N GLN A 20 -13.82 0.03 -10.47
CA GLN A 20 -13.81 -1.35 -9.98
C GLN A 20 -13.37 -1.42 -8.51
N PRO A 21 -13.88 -2.38 -7.72
CA PRO A 21 -13.41 -2.58 -6.35
C PRO A 21 -11.93 -2.94 -6.35
N VAL A 22 -11.15 -2.27 -5.50
CA VAL A 22 -9.70 -2.50 -5.35
C VAL A 22 -9.45 -3.76 -4.53
N PHE A 23 -10.27 -3.98 -3.51
CA PHE A 23 -10.19 -5.13 -2.62
C PHE A 23 -11.36 -6.09 -2.84
N ASN A 24 -11.16 -7.36 -2.51
CA ASN A 24 -12.25 -8.33 -2.37
C ASN A 24 -12.90 -8.24 -0.96
N ASP A 25 -13.88 -9.08 -0.70
CA ASP A 25 -14.60 -9.11 0.59
C ASP A 25 -13.70 -9.49 1.79
N THR A 26 -12.51 -10.07 1.53
CA THR A 26 -11.52 -10.43 2.56
C THR A 26 -10.45 -9.36 2.74
N GLY A 27 -10.51 -8.24 2.01
CA GLY A 27 -9.54 -7.14 2.08
C GLY A 27 -8.29 -7.33 1.23
N GLU A 28 -8.20 -8.40 0.44
CA GLU A 28 -7.05 -8.69 -0.42
C GLU A 28 -7.16 -7.91 -1.74
N PRO A 29 -6.03 -7.51 -2.36
CA PRO A 29 -6.02 -6.86 -3.67
C PRO A 29 -6.70 -7.70 -4.78
N ASN A 30 -7.63 -7.09 -5.52
CA ASN A 30 -8.41 -7.73 -6.57
C ASN A 30 -8.39 -6.99 -7.93
N ALA A 31 -7.98 -5.71 -7.96
CA ALA A 31 -7.95 -4.93 -9.19
C ALA A 31 -6.63 -5.11 -9.98
N SER A 32 -6.74 -5.23 -11.31
CA SER A 32 -5.58 -5.31 -12.21
C SER A 32 -4.72 -4.03 -12.26
N THR A 33 -5.24 -2.92 -11.73
CA THR A 33 -4.52 -1.65 -11.57
C THR A 33 -3.61 -1.64 -10.35
N VAL A 34 -3.71 -2.62 -9.43
CA VAL A 34 -2.82 -2.68 -8.26
C VAL A 34 -1.39 -3.01 -8.73
N ARG A 35 -0.42 -2.26 -8.22
CA ARG A 35 1.02 -2.42 -8.49
C ARG A 35 1.82 -2.73 -7.24
N GLY A 36 1.26 -2.47 -6.07
CA GLY A 36 1.88 -2.78 -4.79
C GLY A 36 0.86 -2.78 -3.67
N PHE A 37 1.03 -3.67 -2.69
CA PHE A 37 0.21 -3.75 -1.50
C PHE A 37 1.05 -4.18 -0.29
N TRP A 38 0.97 -3.40 0.78
CA TRP A 38 1.65 -3.64 2.04
C TRP A 38 0.65 -3.56 3.20
N CYS A 39 0.85 -4.40 4.20
CA CYS A 39 0.16 -4.32 5.49
C CYS A 39 1.12 -3.80 6.56
N HIS A 40 0.66 -2.92 7.45
CA HIS A 40 1.47 -2.40 8.56
C HIS A 40 2.01 -3.48 9.51
N GLU A 41 1.34 -4.63 9.59
CA GLU A 41 1.76 -5.74 10.45
C GLU A 41 3.06 -6.41 9.98
N VAL A 42 3.29 -6.43 8.65
CA VAL A 42 4.46 -7.03 8.03
C VAL A 42 4.95 -6.12 6.88
N PRO A 43 5.48 -4.93 7.20
CA PRO A 43 5.74 -3.88 6.21
C PRO A 43 6.93 -4.20 5.28
N ASP A 44 7.77 -5.17 5.64
CA ASP A 44 8.91 -5.66 4.87
C ASP A 44 8.53 -6.69 3.79
N GLU A 45 7.40 -7.38 3.97
CA GLU A 45 6.89 -8.42 3.08
C GLU A 45 5.60 -7.95 2.36
N PRO A 46 5.69 -7.19 1.24
CA PRO A 46 4.51 -6.84 0.47
C PRO A 46 3.78 -8.07 -0.03
N GLU A 47 2.47 -8.15 0.20
CA GLU A 47 1.66 -9.27 -0.31
C GLU A 47 1.55 -9.23 -1.85
N LEU A 48 1.67 -8.03 -2.42
CA LEU A 48 1.73 -7.82 -3.87
C LEU A 48 2.78 -6.77 -4.19
N LEU A 49 3.67 -7.07 -5.14
CA LEU A 49 4.64 -6.10 -5.67
C LEU A 49 4.92 -6.37 -7.15
N CYS A 50 4.65 -5.39 -8.00
CA CYS A 50 4.95 -5.49 -9.42
C CYS A 50 6.46 -5.46 -9.68
N THR A 51 6.88 -6.01 -10.81
CA THR A 51 8.29 -6.20 -11.16
C THR A 51 9.10 -4.89 -11.21
N GLU A 52 8.45 -3.80 -11.58
CA GLU A 52 9.04 -2.46 -11.71
C GLU A 52 9.47 -1.88 -10.35
N LEU A 53 8.84 -2.32 -9.26
CA LEU A 53 9.14 -1.87 -7.90
C LEU A 53 10.11 -2.78 -7.14
N GLN A 54 10.26 -4.05 -7.56
CA GLN A 54 11.04 -5.06 -6.82
C GLN A 54 12.49 -4.62 -6.54
N ALA A 55 13.19 -4.08 -7.53
CA ALA A 55 14.58 -3.66 -7.37
C ALA A 55 14.72 -2.44 -6.43
N GLN A 56 13.81 -1.47 -6.53
CA GLN A 56 13.81 -0.28 -5.67
C GLN A 56 13.44 -0.65 -4.23
N TRP A 57 12.48 -1.56 -4.05
CA TRP A 57 12.08 -2.06 -2.74
C TRP A 57 13.23 -2.81 -2.05
N ALA A 58 13.89 -3.73 -2.76
CA ALA A 58 15.05 -4.45 -2.21
C ALA A 58 16.19 -3.49 -1.82
N ALA A 59 16.43 -2.44 -2.61
CA ALA A 59 17.42 -1.42 -2.27
C ALA A 59 17.00 -0.61 -1.03
N HIS A 60 15.72 -0.28 -0.90
CA HIS A 60 15.19 0.41 0.28
C HIS A 60 15.37 -0.42 1.55
N LEU A 61 14.98 -1.70 1.54
CA LEU A 61 15.17 -2.61 2.66
C LEU A 61 16.65 -2.73 3.06
N ALA A 62 17.56 -2.85 2.09
CA ALA A 62 18.99 -2.94 2.37
C ALA A 62 19.56 -1.67 3.02
N ILE A 63 19.03 -0.49 2.68
CA ILE A 63 19.42 0.78 3.31
C ILE A 63 18.98 0.80 4.78
N GLN A 64 17.75 0.37 5.06
CA GLN A 64 17.20 0.38 6.42
C GLN A 64 17.85 -0.67 7.31
N ASP A 65 18.10 -1.87 6.78
CA ASP A 65 18.86 -2.92 7.46
C ASP A 65 20.28 -2.44 7.83
N ALA A 66 20.97 -1.80 6.89
CA ALA A 66 22.30 -1.22 7.15
C ALA A 66 22.29 -0.09 8.19
N ALA A 67 21.15 0.59 8.37
CA ALA A 67 20.95 1.65 9.35
C ALA A 67 20.39 1.15 10.70
N ASP A 68 20.04 -0.14 10.82
CA ASP A 68 19.28 -0.70 11.96
C ASP A 68 17.95 0.05 12.20
N GLU A 69 17.27 0.42 11.11
CA GLU A 69 16.02 1.17 11.11
C GLU A 69 14.82 0.28 10.75
N ALA A 70 13.66 0.60 11.31
CA ALA A 70 12.41 -0.07 10.98
C ALA A 70 11.96 0.28 9.55
N VAL A 71 11.23 -0.64 8.90
CA VAL A 71 10.82 -0.46 7.51
C VAL A 71 9.84 0.70 7.33
N ASP A 72 10.14 1.59 6.37
CA ASP A 72 9.37 2.82 6.13
C ASP A 72 8.78 2.82 4.71
N VAL A 73 7.62 2.19 4.60
CA VAL A 73 6.86 2.09 3.34
C VAL A 73 6.53 3.48 2.79
N VAL A 74 6.27 4.47 3.64
CA VAL A 74 5.94 5.84 3.21
C VAL A 74 7.15 6.53 2.59
N ALA A 75 8.33 6.39 3.19
CA ALA A 75 9.58 6.89 2.62
C ALA A 75 9.88 6.24 1.26
N PHE A 76 9.70 4.92 1.16
CA PHE A 76 9.82 4.21 -0.11
C PHE A 76 8.87 4.77 -1.17
N LEU A 77 7.58 4.85 -0.90
CA LEU A 77 6.57 5.30 -1.87
C LEU A 77 6.78 6.75 -2.33
N ASN A 78 7.23 7.63 -1.43
CA ASN A 78 7.60 9.00 -1.78
C ASN A 78 8.87 9.08 -2.64
N SER A 79 9.78 8.10 -2.53
CA SER A 79 11.02 8.06 -3.32
C SER A 79 10.83 7.61 -4.78
N VAL A 80 9.75 6.88 -5.07
CA VAL A 80 9.47 6.34 -6.41
C VAL A 80 8.93 7.43 -7.33
N ASP A 81 9.66 7.81 -8.39
CA ASP A 81 9.14 8.76 -9.39
C ASP A 81 8.31 8.07 -10.47
N HIS A 82 6.98 8.06 -10.30
CA HIS A 82 6.05 7.51 -11.27
C HIS A 82 4.71 8.28 -11.26
N PRO A 83 4.52 9.30 -12.14
CA PRO A 83 3.38 10.22 -12.06
C PRO A 83 2.03 9.60 -12.45
N GLY A 84 2.02 8.48 -13.18
CA GLY A 84 0.80 7.74 -13.50
C GLY A 84 0.29 6.84 -12.36
N TRP A 85 1.09 6.69 -11.30
CA TRP A 85 0.74 5.84 -10.16
C TRP A 85 0.43 6.71 -8.95
N VAL A 86 -0.47 6.22 -8.10
CA VAL A 86 -0.85 6.86 -6.85
C VAL A 86 -0.85 5.81 -5.75
N ALA A 87 -0.19 6.14 -4.65
CA ALA A 87 -0.22 5.36 -3.43
C ALA A 87 -1.35 5.86 -2.52
N PHE A 88 -2.08 4.94 -1.91
CA PHE A 88 -3.10 5.19 -0.91
C PHE A 88 -2.68 4.56 0.40
N GLU A 89 -2.48 5.36 1.43
CA GLU A 89 -2.37 4.92 2.81
C GLU A 89 -3.78 4.90 3.39
N ILE A 90 -4.32 3.70 3.62
CA ILE A 90 -5.70 3.50 4.06
C ILE A 90 -5.66 2.93 5.47
N THR A 91 -6.13 3.71 6.44
CA THR A 91 -6.38 3.22 7.80
C THR A 91 -7.85 2.85 7.93
N THR A 92 -8.12 1.56 8.11
CA THR A 92 -9.46 1.07 8.45
C THR A 92 -9.60 0.96 9.95
N CYS A 93 -10.70 1.46 10.50
CA CYS A 93 -11.02 1.39 11.93
C CYS A 93 -12.26 0.51 12.13
N GLY A 94 -12.18 -0.45 13.06
CA GLY A 94 -13.25 -1.38 13.37
C GLY A 94 -13.34 -1.72 14.86
N PHE A 95 -14.32 -2.57 15.20
CA PHE A 95 -14.53 -3.07 16.56
C PHE A 95 -14.65 -4.60 16.52
N ALA A 96 -13.72 -5.29 17.16
CA ALA A 96 -13.77 -6.74 17.37
C ALA A 96 -13.84 -7.07 18.87
N CYS A 97 -12.70 -7.05 19.56
CA CYS A 97 -12.56 -7.20 21.01
C CYS A 97 -12.02 -5.90 21.68
N GLY A 98 -12.33 -4.76 21.06
CA GLY A 98 -11.74 -3.45 21.31
C GLY A 98 -11.59 -2.68 19.99
N PRO A 99 -11.20 -1.40 20.02
CA PRO A 99 -10.85 -0.67 18.80
C PRO A 99 -9.69 -1.40 18.10
N VAL A 100 -9.90 -1.78 16.85
CA VAL A 100 -8.84 -2.31 15.99
C VAL A 100 -8.67 -1.36 14.82
N SER A 101 -7.43 -1.06 14.46
CA SER A 101 -7.11 -0.26 13.29
C SER A 101 -6.03 -0.95 12.49
N THR A 102 -6.22 -1.05 11.18
CA THR A 102 -5.23 -1.62 10.27
C THR A 102 -4.91 -0.58 9.21
N THR A 103 -3.62 -0.29 9.04
CA THR A 103 -3.14 0.56 7.94
C THR A 103 -2.57 -0.32 6.84
N THR A 104 -2.99 -0.05 5.60
CA THR A 104 -2.41 -0.64 4.40
C THR A 104 -1.91 0.45 3.47
N TRP A 105 -0.90 0.13 2.67
CA TRP A 105 -0.46 0.98 1.58
C TRP A 105 -0.74 0.27 0.26
N THR A 106 -1.53 0.90 -0.61
CA THR A 106 -1.94 0.34 -1.90
C THR A 106 -1.52 1.26 -3.04
N VAL A 107 -0.73 0.75 -3.98
CA VAL A 107 -0.34 1.49 -5.19
C VAL A 107 -1.27 1.13 -6.33
N LEU A 108 -1.90 2.13 -6.92
CA LEU A 108 -2.75 2.00 -8.10
C LEU A 108 -2.11 2.68 -9.32
N ASP A 109 -2.18 1.99 -10.45
CA ASP A 109 -1.96 2.56 -11.77
C ASP A 109 -3.23 3.28 -12.23
N LEU A 110 -3.16 4.61 -12.32
CA LEU A 110 -4.27 5.48 -12.73
C LEU A 110 -4.05 6.08 -14.12
N SER A 111 -3.11 5.53 -14.91
CA SER A 111 -2.84 5.97 -16.28
C SER A 111 -3.88 5.50 -17.29
#